data_AF-A0A8T8XGC1-F1
#
_entry.id   AF-A0A8T8XGC1-F1
#
_cell.length_a   1.000
_cell.length_b   1.000
_cell.length_c   1.000
_cell.angle_alpha   90.00
_cell.angle_beta   90.00
_cell.angle_gamma   90.00
#
_symmetry.space_group_name_H-M   'P 1'
#
loop_
_entity.id
_entity.type
_entity.pdbx_description
1 polymer ?
#
loop_
_entity_poly.entity_id
_entity_poly.type
_entity_poly.pdbx_seq_one_letter_code
_entity_poly.pdbx_strand_id
1 'polypeptide(L)'
;MSSKANERDQTKYQIGISSSNAETLRKQGNASGERRGKAYGSDAYKLPNAQEEENMRNAGIESSERRRHVTENIANQYRSSSG
;
A
#
# COMPACT_ATOMS: atom_id res chain seq x y z
N MET A 1 26.75 -11.52 11.68
CA MET A 1 25.62 -12.18 10.99
C MET A 1 24.33 -11.47 11.41
N SER A 2 23.88 -10.47 10.65
CA SER A 2 22.63 -9.75 10.92
C SER A 2 21.50 -10.56 10.30
N SER A 3 20.68 -11.19 11.13
CA SER A 3 19.68 -12.14 10.70
C SER A 3 18.48 -11.41 10.09
N LYS A 4 18.00 -11.88 8.94
CA LYS A 4 16.71 -11.47 8.32
C LYS A 4 15.51 -11.50 9.29
N ALA A 5 15.66 -12.22 10.41
CA ALA A 5 14.71 -12.21 11.53
C ALA A 5 14.64 -10.83 12.21
N ASN A 6 15.79 -10.19 12.41
CA ASN A 6 15.88 -8.89 13.07
C ASN A 6 15.21 -7.79 12.25
N GLU A 7 15.34 -7.81 10.92
CA GLU A 7 14.68 -6.85 10.02
C GLU A 7 13.15 -7.00 10.03
N ARG A 8 12.64 -8.24 10.02
CA ARG A 8 11.20 -8.52 10.15
C ARG A 8 10.64 -8.06 11.50
N ASP A 9 11.39 -8.23 12.57
CA ASP A 9 11.01 -7.76 13.91
C ASP A 9 11.14 -6.23 14.04
N GLN A 10 12.06 -5.60 13.32
CA GLN A 10 12.21 -4.15 13.23
C GLN A 10 11.01 -3.50 12.51
N THR A 11 10.47 -4.13 11.46
CA THR A 11 9.22 -3.69 10.81
C THR A 11 8.02 -3.78 11.76
N LYS A 12 7.95 -4.80 12.63
CA LYS A 12 6.90 -4.87 13.66
C LYS A 12 6.97 -3.68 14.62
N TYR A 13 8.17 -3.26 15.01
CA TYR A 13 8.37 -2.13 15.91
C TYR A 13 8.01 -0.78 15.26
N GLN A 14 8.28 -0.61 13.96
CA GLN A 14 8.01 0.65 13.24
C GLN A 14 6.52 0.95 13.00
N ILE A 15 5.64 -0.05 13.01
CA ILE A 15 4.22 0.12 12.64
C ILE A 15 3.28 0.09 13.88
N GLY A 16 3.80 -0.18 15.09
CA GLY A 16 3.01 -0.13 16.32
C GLY A 16 1.81 -1.10 16.35
N ILE A 17 1.81 -2.13 15.51
CA ILE A 17 0.72 -3.10 15.37
C ILE A 17 1.06 -4.38 16.14
N SER A 18 0.05 -4.92 16.85
CA SER A 18 0.20 -6.20 17.55
C SER A 18 0.56 -7.33 16.57
N SER A 19 1.24 -8.36 17.08
CA SER A 19 1.64 -9.50 16.23
C SER A 19 0.45 -10.20 15.55
N SER A 20 -0.72 -10.26 16.21
CA SER A 20 -1.95 -10.81 15.63
C SER A 20 -2.47 -10.00 14.44
N ASN A 21 -2.39 -8.67 14.55
CA ASN A 21 -2.83 -7.75 13.49
C ASN A 21 -1.86 -7.81 12.31
N ALA A 22 -0.55 -7.84 12.59
CA ALA A 22 0.47 -8.02 11.57
C ALA A 22 0.28 -9.33 10.79
N GLU A 23 -0.04 -10.43 11.47
CA GLU A 23 -0.30 -11.71 10.82
C GLU A 23 -1.58 -11.70 9.98
N THR A 24 -2.63 -11.03 10.46
CA THR A 24 -3.89 -10.87 9.73
C THR A 24 -3.67 -10.10 8.43
N LEU A 25 -2.97 -8.97 8.50
CA LEU A 25 -2.61 -8.15 7.34
C LEU A 25 -1.76 -8.94 6.34
N ARG A 26 -0.80 -9.75 6.83
CA ARG A 26 0.01 -10.64 6.00
C ARG A 26 -0.85 -11.64 5.23
N LYS A 27 -1.79 -12.33 5.91
CA LYS A 27 -2.69 -13.30 5.27
C LYS A 27 -3.57 -12.64 4.21
N GLN A 28 -4.13 -11.46 4.52
CA GLN A 28 -4.94 -10.70 3.57
C GLN A 28 -4.14 -10.26 2.34
N GLY A 29 -2.89 -9.79 2.55
CA GLY A 29 -1.97 -9.43 1.49
C GLY A 29 -1.67 -10.61 0.55
N ASN A 30 -1.34 -11.78 1.12
CA ASN A 30 -1.07 -13.00 0.35
C ASN A 30 -2.30 -13.44 -0.46
N ALA A 31 -3.48 -13.52 0.17
CA ALA A 31 -4.72 -13.89 -0.51
C ALA A 31 -5.12 -12.89 -1.62
N SER A 32 -4.77 -11.61 -1.46
CA SER A 32 -4.96 -10.59 -2.50
C SER A 32 -3.96 -10.75 -3.65
N GLY A 33 -2.73 -11.16 -3.36
CA GLY A 33 -1.72 -11.49 -4.37
C GLY A 33 -2.12 -12.68 -5.21
N GLU A 34 -2.52 -13.79 -4.56
CA GLU A 34 -2.96 -15.02 -5.21
C GLU A 34 -4.13 -14.76 -6.17
N ARG A 35 -5.13 -13.99 -5.74
CA ARG A 35 -6.26 -13.58 -6.61
C ARG A 35 -5.82 -12.79 -7.85
N ARG A 36 -4.66 -12.13 -7.81
CA ARG A 36 -4.08 -11.37 -8.92
C ARG A 36 -3.01 -12.16 -9.69
N GLY A 37 -2.79 -13.43 -9.36
CA GLY A 37 -1.72 -14.25 -9.92
C GLY A 37 -0.31 -13.76 -9.53
N LYS A 38 -0.19 -13.04 -8.40
CA LYS A 38 1.08 -12.49 -7.89
C LYS A 38 1.53 -13.28 -6.65
N ALA A 39 2.78 -13.75 -6.67
CA ALA A 39 3.41 -14.39 -5.52
C ALA A 39 4.45 -13.44 -4.91
N TYR A 40 4.32 -13.15 -3.62
CA TYR A 40 5.25 -12.30 -2.88
C TYR A 40 6.32 -13.15 -2.19
N GLY A 41 7.26 -13.67 -2.99
CA GLY A 41 8.44 -14.41 -2.52
C GLY A 41 9.65 -13.52 -2.25
N SER A 42 10.83 -14.11 -1.99
CA SER A 42 12.09 -13.37 -1.88
C SER A 42 12.38 -12.51 -3.11
N ASP A 43 11.94 -12.97 -4.27
CA ASP A 43 12.21 -12.35 -5.57
C ASP A 43 11.23 -11.20 -5.86
N ALA A 44 10.21 -11.01 -5.01
CA ALA A 44 9.29 -9.88 -5.10
C ALA A 44 9.93 -8.56 -4.60
N TYR A 45 11.05 -8.64 -3.88
CA TYR A 45 11.87 -7.49 -3.53
C TYR A 45 12.86 -7.21 -4.66
N LYS A 46 12.35 -6.64 -5.75
CA LYS A 46 13.17 -6.04 -6.80
C LYS A 46 13.10 -4.53 -6.66
N LEU A 47 14.26 -3.88 -6.59
CA LEU A 47 14.30 -2.42 -6.71
C LEU A 47 13.79 -2.05 -8.10
N PRO A 48 12.84 -1.11 -8.21
CA PRO A 48 12.33 -0.67 -9.50
C PRO A 48 13.48 -0.10 -10.33
N ASN A 49 13.47 -0.37 -11.63
CA ASN A 49 14.34 0.33 -12.56
C ASN A 49 13.83 1.77 -12.79
N ALA A 50 14.63 2.61 -13.45
CA ALA A 50 14.29 4.03 -13.66
C ALA A 50 12.91 4.24 -14.32
N GLN A 51 12.52 3.39 -15.26
CA GLN A 51 11.21 3.48 -15.92
C GLN A 51 10.07 3.08 -14.98
N GLU A 52 10.27 2.03 -14.19
CA GLU A 52 9.29 1.58 -13.18
C GLU A 52 9.10 2.67 -12.11
N GLU A 53 10.17 3.33 -11.70
CA GLU A 53 10.14 4.44 -10.75
C GLU A 53 9.37 5.66 -11.31
N GLU A 54 9.60 6.03 -12.57
CA GLU A 54 8.84 7.07 -13.25
C GLU A 54 7.35 6.73 -13.35
N ASN A 55 7.01 5.49 -13.72
CA ASN A 55 5.63 5.02 -13.77
C ASN A 55 4.96 5.07 -12.39
N MET A 56 5.67 4.68 -11.33
CA MET A 56 5.18 4.78 -9.95
C MET A 56 4.95 6.23 -9.53
N ARG A 57 5.84 7.15 -9.90
CA ARG A 57 5.69 8.58 -9.66
C ARG A 57 4.44 9.13 -10.33
N ASN A 58 4.25 8.82 -11.62
CA ASN A 58 3.10 9.28 -12.40
C ASN A 58 1.78 8.73 -11.84
N ALA A 59 1.75 7.44 -11.48
CA ALA A 59 0.58 6.84 -10.83
C ALA A 59 0.26 7.51 -9.48
N GLY A 60 1.29 7.92 -8.71
CA GLY A 60 1.12 8.68 -7.48
C GLY A 60 0.48 10.05 -7.70
N ILE A 61 0.92 10.76 -8.74
CA ILE A 61 0.36 12.06 -9.14
C ILE A 61 -1.12 11.89 -9.54
N GLU A 62 -1.43 10.97 -10.45
CA GLU A 62 -2.81 10.71 -10.91
C GLU A 62 -3.73 10.32 -9.74
N SER A 63 -3.24 9.47 -8.82
CA SER A 63 -3.99 9.08 -7.63
C SER A 63 -4.29 10.27 -6.70
N SER A 64 -3.35 11.21 -6.57
CA SER A 64 -3.55 12.41 -5.76
C SER A 64 -4.60 13.36 -6.37
N GLU A 65 -4.57 13.56 -7.68
CA GLU A 65 -5.54 14.36 -8.42
C GLU A 65 -6.94 13.76 -8.36
N ARG A 66 -7.06 12.44 -8.61
CA ARG A 66 -8.34 11.73 -8.51
C ARG A 66 -8.95 11.85 -7.10
N ARG A 67 -8.14 11.73 -6.04
CA ARG A 67 -8.62 11.89 -4.65
C ARG A 67 -9.15 13.29 -4.40
N ARG A 68 -8.44 14.33 -4.86
CA ARG A 68 -8.89 15.72 -4.75
C ARG A 68 -10.27 15.91 -5.39
N HIS A 69 -10.46 15.40 -6.60
CA HIS A 69 -11.74 15.49 -7.30
C HIS A 69 -12.87 14.72 -6.59
N VAL A 70 -12.59 13.53 -6.07
CA VAL A 70 -13.60 12.78 -5.29
C VAL A 70 -14.00 13.54 -4.03
N THR A 71 -13.03 14.10 -3.29
CA THR A 71 -13.31 14.92 -2.11
C THR A 71 -14.12 16.17 -2.45
N GLU A 72 -13.78 16.86 -3.54
CA GLU A 72 -14.53 18.03 -4.04
C GLU A 72 -15.98 17.64 -4.43
N ASN A 73 -16.18 16.51 -5.10
CA ASN A 73 -17.51 16.02 -5.45
C ASN A 73 -18.35 15.68 -4.22
N ILE A 74 -17.77 15.02 -3.21
CA ILE A 74 -18.45 14.73 -1.94
C ILE A 74 -18.83 16.03 -1.23
N ALA A 75 -17.91 16.99 -1.15
CA ALA A 75 -18.17 18.29 -0.53
C ALA A 75 -19.30 19.06 -1.25
N ASN A 76 -19.33 19.01 -2.58
CA ASN A 76 -20.38 19.63 -3.39
C ASN A 76 -21.75 18.94 -3.16
N GLN A 77 -21.79 17.61 -3.05
CA GLN A 77 -23.02 16.89 -2.72
C GLN A 77 -23.61 17.35 -1.38
N TYR A 78 -22.79 17.45 -0.33
CA TYR A 78 -23.24 17.96 0.96
C TYR A 78 -23.74 19.41 0.89
N ARG A 79 -23.05 20.28 0.13
CA ARG A 79 -23.50 21.67 -0.05
C ARG A 79 -24.87 21.74 -0.75
N SER A 80 -25.08 20.93 -1.77
CA SER A 80 -26.34 20.90 -2.54
C SER A 80 -27.49 20.20 -1.82
N SER A 81 -27.23 19.28 -0.89
CA SER A 81 -28.28 18.59 -0.12
C SER A 81 -28.70 19.34 1.16
N SER A 82 -27.91 20.34 1.58
CA SER A 82 -28.11 21.08 2.83
C SER A 82 -28.70 22.48 2.62
N GLY A 83 -29.01 22.85 1.37
CA GLY A 83 -29.74 24.07 0.99
C GLY A 83 -31.09 23.72 0.39
#